data_AF-A0A523TE64-F1
#
_entry.id   AF-A0A523TE64-F1
#
_cell.length_a   1.000
_cell.length_b   1.000
_cell.length_c   1.000
_cell.angle_alpha   90.00
_cell.angle_beta   90.00
_cell.angle_gamma   90.00
#
_symmetry.space_group_name_H-M   'P 1'
#
loop_
_entity.id
_entity.type
_entity.pdbx_description
1 polymer ?
#
loop_
_entity_poly.entity_id
_entity_poly.type
_entity_poly.pdbx_seq_one_letter_code
_entity_poly.pdbx_strand_id
1 'polypeptide(L)'
;MSARVPLKEIALNCKGCNKDINIPIYVDDLKTQVGGLWQVSFLHDDHVITLLLDKNLSLRQHRASTIARTSREEVSARTSADASAQAASTAAAAAATPSTRGEARASITLMLKTFGNNLEYVMKPCMTGKTVIVSGDLALMEIAIATLKMFVHKKELRVCWYTETFVDPRDYDIIGIAPSLRDYYETEVNLSIDQKKVINGDECDYCRKVLKGLDKMNETKAANELKDRIKNVYRSLLWMHQI
;
A
#
# COMPACT_ATOMS: atom_id res chain seq x y z
N MET A 1 -3.92 -30.65 -29.41
CA MET A 1 -4.27 -29.44 -28.63
C MET A 1 -5.75 -29.17 -28.86
N SER A 2 -6.62 -29.44 -27.88
CA SER A 2 -8.05 -29.14 -28.02
C SER A 2 -8.27 -27.63 -28.05
N ALA A 3 -9.00 -27.13 -29.03
CA ALA A 3 -9.41 -25.74 -29.08
C ALA A 3 -10.32 -25.45 -27.87
N ARG A 4 -9.97 -24.43 -27.08
CA ARG A 4 -10.83 -23.96 -25.98
C ARG A 4 -12.05 -23.27 -26.61
N VAL A 5 -13.25 -23.68 -26.21
CA VAL A 5 -14.51 -23.06 -26.67
C VAL A 5 -14.89 -21.96 -25.68
N PRO A 6 -15.08 -20.70 -26.11
CA PRO A 6 -15.51 -19.61 -25.24
C PRO A 6 -16.97 -19.81 -24.81
N LEU A 7 -17.26 -19.53 -23.53
CA LEU A 7 -18.63 -19.52 -23.00
C LEU A 7 -19.42 -18.33 -23.52
N LYS A 8 -18.75 -17.18 -23.63
CA LYS A 8 -19.35 -15.90 -24.02
C LYS A 8 -18.26 -14.95 -24.49
N GLU A 9 -18.61 -14.06 -25.41
CA GLU A 9 -17.76 -12.94 -25.80
C GLU A 9 -18.38 -11.63 -25.31
N ILE A 10 -17.54 -10.75 -24.76
CA ILE A 10 -17.96 -9.43 -24.31
C ILE A 10 -17.24 -8.39 -25.14
N ALA A 11 -18.02 -7.60 -25.89
CA ALA A 11 -17.55 -6.44 -26.62
C ALA A 11 -17.54 -5.22 -25.69
N LEU A 12 -16.41 -4.51 -25.61
CA LEU A 12 -16.30 -3.25 -24.88
C LEU A 12 -15.23 -2.36 -25.49
N ASN A 13 -15.32 -1.06 -25.23
CA ASN A 13 -14.28 -0.11 -25.61
C ASN A 13 -13.23 -0.02 -24.49
N CYS A 14 -11.97 -0.32 -24.82
CA CYS A 14 -10.88 -0.23 -23.85
C CYS A 14 -10.59 1.22 -23.51
N LYS A 15 -10.83 1.63 -22.26
CA LYS A 15 -10.56 3.00 -21.80
C LYS A 15 -9.10 3.44 -21.90
N GLY A 16 -8.16 2.50 -21.99
CA GLY A 16 -6.73 2.79 -22.10
C GLY A 16 -6.31 3.18 -23.52
N CYS A 17 -6.67 2.37 -24.52
CA CYS A 17 -6.27 2.57 -25.92
C CYS A 17 -7.40 3.09 -26.83
N ASN A 18 -8.61 3.27 -26.30
CA ASN A 18 -9.83 3.73 -26.98
C ASN A 18 -10.26 2.86 -28.19
N LYS A 19 -9.86 1.58 -28.20
CA LYS A 19 -10.20 0.59 -29.23
C LYS A 19 -11.33 -0.31 -28.75
N ASP A 20 -12.19 -0.71 -29.67
CA ASP A 20 -13.18 -1.75 -29.41
C ASP A 20 -12.50 -3.11 -29.38
N ILE A 21 -12.76 -3.88 -28.33
CA ILE A 21 -12.18 -5.19 -28.09
C ILE A 21 -13.26 -6.21 -27.78
N ASN A 22 -13.04 -7.44 -28.23
CA ASN A 22 -13.87 -8.59 -27.91
C ASN A 22 -13.09 -9.52 -26.99
N ILE A 23 -13.60 -9.71 -25.78
CA ILE A 23 -12.98 -10.54 -24.75
C ILE A 23 -13.71 -11.89 -24.70
N PRO A 24 -13.08 -12.99 -25.13
CA PRO A 24 -13.63 -14.33 -24.95
C PRO A 24 -13.48 -14.76 -23.49
N ILE A 25 -14.56 -15.24 -22.88
CA ILE A 25 -14.57 -15.78 -21.52
C ILE A 25 -14.55 -17.30 -21.59
N TYR A 26 -13.55 -17.89 -20.97
CA TYR A 26 -13.45 -19.35 -20.80
C TYR A 26 -13.83 -19.76 -19.38
N VAL A 27 -14.25 -21.02 -19.21
CA VAL A 27 -14.60 -21.58 -17.90
C VAL A 27 -13.43 -21.42 -16.90
N ASP A 28 -12.20 -21.66 -17.37
CA ASP A 28 -11.00 -21.64 -16.55
C ASP A 28 -10.61 -20.24 -16.04
N ASP A 29 -11.12 -19.18 -16.68
CA ASP A 29 -10.79 -17.80 -16.34
C ASP A 29 -11.73 -17.20 -15.28
N LEU A 30 -12.83 -17.90 -14.98
CA LEU A 30 -13.84 -17.45 -14.02
C LEU A 30 -13.33 -17.66 -12.58
N LYS A 31 -13.03 -16.55 -11.90
CA LYS A 31 -12.72 -16.56 -10.46
C LYS A 31 -13.95 -16.15 -9.66
N THR A 32 -14.37 -16.96 -8.71
CA THR A 32 -15.53 -16.64 -7.85
C THR A 32 -15.18 -15.51 -6.90
N GLN A 33 -16.01 -14.48 -6.85
CA GLN A 33 -15.94 -13.39 -5.87
C GLN A 33 -17.05 -13.56 -4.81
N VAL A 34 -16.89 -12.88 -3.68
CA VAL A 34 -17.92 -12.78 -2.63
C VAL A 34 -19.21 -12.20 -3.23
N GLY A 35 -20.36 -12.81 -2.95
CA GLY A 35 -21.68 -12.37 -3.44
C GLY A 35 -22.16 -13.03 -4.74
N GLY A 36 -21.47 -14.05 -5.25
CA GLY A 36 -21.92 -14.81 -6.42
C GLY A 36 -21.68 -14.09 -7.76
N LEU A 37 -20.73 -13.16 -7.78
CA LEU A 37 -20.19 -12.54 -8.98
C LEU A 37 -18.94 -13.31 -9.44
N TRP A 38 -18.70 -13.28 -10.74
CA TRP A 38 -17.50 -13.84 -11.36
C TRP A 38 -16.56 -12.72 -11.79
N GLN A 39 -15.28 -12.86 -11.48
CA GLN A 39 -14.24 -11.95 -11.92
C GLN A 39 -13.41 -12.61 -13.03
N VAL A 40 -13.20 -11.86 -14.11
CA VAL A 40 -12.30 -12.24 -15.22
C VAL A 40 -11.32 -11.10 -15.44
N SER A 41 -10.02 -11.40 -15.55
CA SER A 41 -8.99 -10.42 -15.88
C SER A 41 -8.40 -10.76 -17.25
N PHE A 42 -8.44 -9.80 -18.16
CA PHE A 42 -7.96 -9.92 -19.53
C PHE A 42 -6.84 -8.92 -19.78
N LEU A 43 -5.79 -9.34 -20.46
CA LEU A 43 -4.69 -8.47 -20.84
C LEU A 43 -4.90 -7.98 -22.27
N HIS A 44 -4.99 -6.67 -22.47
CA HIS A 44 -5.08 -6.04 -23.77
C HIS A 44 -4.00 -4.97 -23.92
N ASP A 45 -3.08 -5.15 -24.87
CA ASP A 45 -1.87 -4.33 -25.01
C ASP A 45 -1.13 -4.22 -23.65
N ASP A 46 -0.94 -3.01 -23.14
CA ASP A 46 -0.36 -2.75 -21.83
C ASP A 46 -1.45 -2.49 -20.76
N HIS A 47 -2.67 -2.98 -20.93
CA HIS A 47 -3.78 -2.79 -19.97
C HIS A 47 -4.32 -4.12 -19.44
N VAL A 48 -4.48 -4.21 -18.12
CA VAL A 48 -5.28 -5.24 -17.45
C VAL A 48 -6.71 -4.77 -17.34
N ILE A 49 -7.61 -5.47 -18.01
CA ILE A 49 -9.04 -5.22 -17.99
C ILE A 49 -9.68 -6.25 -17.06
N THR A 50 -10.25 -5.79 -15.95
CA THR A 50 -10.98 -6.64 -15.01
C THR A 50 -12.48 -6.47 -15.22
N LEU A 51 -13.16 -7.58 -15.48
CA LEU A 51 -14.61 -7.70 -15.69
C LEU A 51 -15.24 -8.35 -14.47
N LEU A 52 -16.34 -7.76 -14.00
CA LEU A 52 -17.23 -8.37 -13.01
C LEU A 52 -18.53 -8.78 -13.69
N LEU A 53 -18.85 -10.05 -13.61
CA LEU A 53 -19.98 -10.69 -14.27
C LEU A 53 -20.95 -11.25 -13.22
N ASP A 54 -22.24 -11.27 -13.54
CA ASP A 54 -23.21 -12.00 -12.72
C ASP A 54 -23.27 -13.50 -13.07
N LYS A 55 -24.18 -14.23 -12.41
CA LYS A 55 -24.41 -15.66 -12.63
C LYS A 55 -24.81 -16.01 -14.07
N ASN A 56 -25.32 -15.04 -14.84
CA ASN A 56 -25.69 -15.21 -16.24
C ASN A 56 -24.60 -14.69 -17.20
N LEU A 57 -23.37 -14.49 -16.68
CA LEU A 57 -22.23 -13.94 -17.41
C LEU A 57 -22.52 -12.56 -18.01
N SER A 58 -23.41 -11.77 -17.42
CA SER A 58 -23.70 -10.41 -17.87
C SER A 58 -22.75 -9.44 -17.21
N LEU A 59 -22.13 -8.56 -18.01
CA LEU A 59 -21.19 -7.56 -17.51
C LEU A 59 -21.89 -6.58 -16.58
N ARG A 60 -21.47 -6.53 -15.32
CA ARG A 60 -21.94 -5.56 -14.33
C ARG A 60 -21.01 -4.37 -14.22
N GLN A 61 -19.71 -4.62 -14.28
CA GLN A 61 -18.69 -3.60 -14.15
C GLN A 61 -17.42 -4.00 -14.90
N HIS A 62 -16.70 -3.03 -15.45
CA HIS A 62 -15.35 -3.23 -15.96
C HIS A 62 -14.42 -2.11 -15.48
N ARG A 63 -13.14 -2.44 -15.28
CA ARG A 63 -12.04 -1.50 -14.99
C ARG A 63 -10.83 -1.84 -15.85
N ALA A 64 -10.09 -0.84 -16.32
CA ALA A 64 -8.85 -1.02 -17.07
C ALA A 64 -7.70 -0.33 -16.32
N SER A 65 -6.54 -0.99 -16.24
CA SER A 65 -5.35 -0.50 -15.53
C SER A 65 -4.10 -0.74 -16.37
N THR A 66 -3.20 0.24 -16.49
CA THR A 66 -1.99 0.13 -17.33
C THR A 66 -0.86 -0.61 -16.60
N ILE A 67 -0.21 -1.55 -17.26
CA ILE A 67 1.02 -2.22 -16.83
C ILE A 67 2.21 -1.37 -17.28
N ALA A 68 2.98 -0.84 -16.33
CA ALA A 68 4.22 -0.15 -16.66
C ALA A 68 5.27 -1.16 -17.18
N ARG A 69 5.58 -1.13 -18.48
CA ARG A 69 6.72 -1.83 -19.07
C ARG A 69 7.99 -0.99 -18.88
N THR A 70 8.95 -1.50 -18.12
CA THR A 70 10.32 -0.97 -18.10
C THR A 70 11.16 -1.73 -19.14
N SER A 71 11.38 -1.15 -20.33
CA SER A 71 12.28 -1.73 -21.34
C SER A 71 13.74 -1.40 -21.03
N ARG A 72 14.57 -2.45 -20.97
CA ARG A 72 15.97 -2.49 -20.54
C ARG A 72 16.96 -1.73 -21.44
N GLU A 73 16.52 -1.23 -22.59
CA GLU A 73 17.40 -0.60 -23.61
C GLU A 73 17.61 0.91 -23.41
N GLU A 74 16.78 1.60 -22.63
CA GLU A 74 16.93 3.05 -22.38
C GLU A 74 18.00 3.41 -21.33
N VAL A 75 18.55 2.42 -20.61
CA VAL A 75 19.54 2.64 -19.53
C VAL A 75 20.95 2.88 -20.09
N SER A 76 21.25 2.45 -21.31
CA SER A 76 22.62 2.50 -21.83
C SER A 76 22.99 3.78 -22.58
N ALA A 77 22.01 4.62 -22.94
CA ALA A 77 22.24 5.84 -23.73
C ALA A 77 22.37 7.14 -22.89
N ARG A 78 22.15 7.08 -21.57
CA ARG A 78 22.06 8.28 -20.70
C ARG A 78 23.33 8.63 -19.91
N THR A 79 24.44 7.92 -20.10
CA THR A 79 25.69 8.15 -19.33
C THR A 79 26.67 9.14 -19.96
N SER A 80 26.40 9.75 -21.10
CA SER A 80 27.42 10.54 -21.84
C SER A 80 27.05 11.95 -22.30
N ALA A 81 25.86 12.50 -21.99
CA ALA A 81 25.38 13.70 -22.72
C ALA A 81 24.88 14.91 -21.92
N ASP A 82 25.02 15.01 -20.59
CA ASP A 82 24.57 16.21 -19.85
C ASP A 82 25.74 17.05 -19.33
N ALA A 83 26.37 17.79 -20.25
CA ALA A 83 27.02 19.04 -19.92
C ALA A 83 26.44 20.13 -20.82
N SER A 84 25.67 21.03 -20.19
CA SER A 84 25.28 22.38 -20.61
C SER A 84 23.80 22.63 -20.96
N ALA A 85 23.27 23.62 -20.21
CA ALA A 85 22.19 24.56 -20.55
C ALA A 85 20.72 24.09 -20.46
N GLN A 86 20.14 24.38 -19.28
CA GLN A 86 18.99 25.29 -19.09
C GLN A 86 18.20 25.68 -20.36
N ALA A 87 16.87 25.72 -20.42
CA ALA A 87 15.83 25.70 -19.41
C ALA A 87 14.47 25.59 -20.10
N ALA A 88 13.44 25.35 -19.26
CA ALA A 88 12.04 25.72 -19.45
C ALA A 88 11.08 24.65 -19.99
N SER A 89 10.22 24.27 -19.03
CA SER A 89 8.82 23.89 -19.15
C SER A 89 8.48 22.39 -19.20
N THR A 90 7.75 21.98 -18.16
CA THR A 90 6.96 20.75 -18.00
C THR A 90 7.70 19.48 -17.59
N ALA A 91 8.41 19.58 -16.46
CA ALA A 91 8.76 18.44 -15.63
C ALA A 91 7.95 18.51 -14.32
N ALA A 92 6.99 17.60 -14.12
CA ALA A 92 6.55 17.15 -12.79
C ALA A 92 5.49 16.03 -12.91
N ALA A 93 5.95 14.77 -12.98
CA ALA A 93 5.47 13.67 -12.14
C ALA A 93 6.08 12.34 -12.61
N ALA A 94 6.59 11.56 -11.64
CA ALA A 94 7.14 10.20 -11.77
C ALA A 94 8.66 10.07 -12.03
N ALA A 95 9.44 10.67 -11.14
CA ALA A 95 10.72 10.11 -10.70
C ALA A 95 10.71 10.03 -9.16
N ALA A 96 10.27 8.89 -8.60
CA ALA A 96 10.45 8.59 -7.18
C ALA A 96 11.75 7.78 -7.01
N THR A 97 12.89 8.42 -7.29
CA THR A 97 14.18 8.03 -6.71
C THR A 97 14.23 8.60 -5.28
N PRO A 98 15.00 8.01 -4.34
CA PRO A 98 14.88 8.30 -2.92
C PRO A 98 15.24 9.76 -2.70
N SER A 99 14.25 10.51 -2.25
CA SER A 99 14.42 11.92 -1.97
C SER A 99 15.51 12.09 -0.93
N THR A 100 16.49 12.94 -1.20
CA THR A 100 17.22 13.69 -0.17
C THR A 100 16.31 14.75 0.48
N ARG A 101 15.02 14.42 0.66
CA ARG A 101 14.10 15.15 1.54
C ARG A 101 14.46 14.68 2.94
N GLY A 102 14.82 15.62 3.82
CA GLY A 102 15.15 15.27 5.20
C GLY A 102 14.05 14.39 5.78
N GLU A 103 14.42 13.22 6.32
CA GLU A 103 13.43 12.30 6.89
C GLU A 103 12.56 13.07 7.89
N ALA A 104 11.24 13.02 7.67
CA ALA A 104 10.28 13.64 8.57
C ALA A 104 10.56 13.13 10.00
N ARG A 105 10.64 14.08 10.94
CA ARG A 105 10.90 13.73 12.33
C ARG A 105 9.69 12.99 12.88
N ALA A 106 9.89 11.72 13.26
CA ALA A 106 8.88 10.94 13.96
C ALA A 106 8.38 11.68 15.21
N SER A 107 7.07 11.58 15.48
CA SER A 107 6.48 12.14 16.69
C SER A 107 5.41 11.22 17.27
N ILE A 108 5.79 10.49 18.31
CA ILE A 108 4.85 9.62 19.02
C ILE A 108 3.79 10.44 19.76
N THR A 109 4.15 11.61 20.28
CA THR A 109 3.22 12.49 20.98
C THR A 109 2.14 13.02 20.04
N LEU A 110 2.50 13.38 18.81
CA LEU A 110 1.52 13.82 17.80
C LEU A 110 0.54 12.68 17.46
N MET A 111 1.07 11.47 17.27
CA MET A 111 0.24 10.29 16.96
C MET A 111 -0.69 9.93 18.12
N LEU A 112 -0.20 9.98 19.36
CA LEU A 112 -1.01 9.76 20.57
C LEU A 112 -2.09 10.83 20.73
N LYS A 113 -1.80 12.10 20.46
CA LYS A 113 -2.82 13.16 20.49
C LYS A 113 -3.88 13.01 19.39
N THR A 114 -3.49 12.49 18.24
CA THR A 114 -4.37 12.37 17.07
C THR A 114 -5.27 11.14 17.15
N PHE A 115 -4.72 10.00 17.56
CA PHE A 115 -5.40 8.71 17.56
C PHE A 115 -5.72 8.17 18.96
N GLY A 116 -5.10 8.71 20.01
CA GLY A 116 -5.27 8.24 21.39
C GLY A 116 -4.94 6.76 21.54
N ASN A 117 -5.84 6.04 22.22
CA ASN A 117 -5.72 4.60 22.38
C ASN A 117 -5.91 3.83 21.06
N ASN A 118 -6.45 4.45 19.99
CA ASN A 118 -6.64 3.76 18.71
C ASN A 118 -5.30 3.45 18.00
N LEU A 119 -4.18 4.04 18.45
CA LEU A 119 -2.88 3.72 17.89
C LEU A 119 -2.45 2.27 18.18
N GLU A 120 -3.04 1.62 19.19
CA GLU A 120 -2.76 0.22 19.53
C GLU A 120 -3.08 -0.75 18.39
N TYR A 121 -4.13 -0.44 17.62
CA TYR A 121 -4.62 -1.22 16.50
C TYR A 121 -3.66 -1.25 15.31
N VAL A 122 -2.72 -0.29 15.24
CA VAL A 122 -1.66 -0.26 14.20
C VAL A 122 -0.34 -0.79 14.72
N MET A 123 -0.03 -0.54 16.00
CA MET A 123 1.24 -0.94 16.60
C MET A 123 1.48 -2.46 16.50
N LYS A 124 0.48 -3.28 16.82
CA LYS A 124 0.60 -4.75 16.70
C LYS A 124 0.83 -5.21 15.25
N PRO A 125 0.00 -4.81 14.26
CA PRO A 125 0.26 -5.08 12.85
C PRO A 125 1.68 -4.76 12.39
N CYS A 126 2.19 -3.56 12.72
CA CYS A 126 3.57 -3.17 12.40
C CYS A 126 4.60 -4.16 12.98
N MET A 127 4.45 -4.54 14.25
CA MET A 127 5.36 -5.48 14.91
C MET A 127 5.28 -6.90 14.32
N THR A 128 4.09 -7.32 13.89
CA THR A 128 3.86 -8.64 13.29
C THR A 128 4.20 -8.72 11.80
N GLY A 129 4.49 -7.59 11.16
CA GLY A 129 4.78 -7.52 9.73
C GLY A 129 3.56 -7.62 8.83
N LYS A 130 2.36 -7.32 9.34
CA LYS A 130 1.18 -7.08 8.50
C LYS A 130 1.32 -5.72 7.82
N THR A 131 0.88 -5.61 6.57
CA THR A 131 0.98 -4.37 5.80
C THR A 131 0.06 -3.30 6.39
N VAL A 132 0.61 -2.09 6.56
CA VAL A 132 -0.14 -0.94 7.08
C VAL A 132 -0.27 0.12 6.00
N ILE A 133 -1.50 0.49 5.71
CA ILE A 133 -1.87 1.52 4.74
C ILE A 133 -2.13 2.83 5.49
N VAL A 134 -1.50 3.91 5.06
CA VAL A 134 -1.67 5.25 5.64
C VAL A 134 -2.31 6.15 4.60
N SER A 135 -3.36 6.87 4.99
CA SER A 135 -4.10 7.76 4.10
C SER A 135 -4.46 9.07 4.79
N GLY A 136 -4.37 10.17 4.04
CA GLY A 136 -4.76 11.51 4.48
C GLY A 136 -3.79 12.59 4.01
N ASP A 137 -3.75 13.70 4.73
CA ASP A 137 -2.82 14.80 4.47
C ASP A 137 -1.36 14.33 4.36
N LEU A 138 -0.65 14.77 3.30
CA LEU A 138 0.70 14.33 2.98
C LEU A 138 1.71 14.66 4.09
N ALA A 139 1.64 15.83 4.71
CA ALA A 139 2.60 16.22 5.73
C ALA A 139 2.43 15.39 7.01
N LEU A 140 1.18 15.12 7.40
CA LEU A 140 0.88 14.25 8.53
C LEU A 140 1.18 12.78 8.23
N MET A 141 0.95 12.33 7.00
CA MET A 141 1.31 10.99 6.53
C MET A 141 2.80 10.75 6.68
N GLU A 142 3.61 11.75 6.37
CA GLU A 142 5.05 11.60 6.48
C GLU A 142 5.49 11.35 7.94
N ILE A 143 4.93 12.12 8.88
CA ILE A 143 5.20 11.98 10.32
C ILE A 143 4.65 10.65 10.84
N ALA A 144 3.47 10.24 10.37
CA ALA A 144 2.87 8.96 10.76
C ALA A 144 3.77 7.79 10.33
N ILE A 145 4.20 7.74 9.07
CA ILE A 145 5.10 6.69 8.55
C ILE A 145 6.41 6.67 9.34
N ALA A 146 7.03 7.84 9.59
CA ALA A 146 8.24 7.93 10.39
C ALA A 146 8.04 7.39 11.82
N THR A 147 6.86 7.63 12.42
CA THR A 147 6.52 7.13 13.75
C THR A 147 6.26 5.63 13.76
N LEU A 148 5.59 5.09 12.73
CA LEU A 148 5.35 3.65 12.58
C LEU A 148 6.65 2.85 12.45
N LYS A 149 7.67 3.41 11.78
CA LYS A 149 9.01 2.80 11.72
C LYS A 149 9.59 2.55 13.13
N MET A 150 9.23 3.36 14.12
CA MET A 150 9.72 3.19 15.50
C MET A 150 9.13 1.94 16.18
N PHE A 151 7.99 1.44 15.71
CA PHE A 151 7.34 0.25 16.28
C PHE A 151 8.06 -1.06 15.94
N VAL A 152 8.98 -1.03 14.97
CA VAL A 152 9.64 -2.23 14.48
C VAL A 152 11.11 -2.19 14.85
N HIS A 153 11.59 -3.27 15.50
CA HIS A 153 12.98 -3.38 15.90
C HIS A 153 13.77 -4.21 14.89
N LYS A 154 14.88 -3.66 14.37
CA LYS A 154 15.90 -4.35 13.56
C LYS A 154 15.46 -4.96 12.22
N LYS A 155 14.18 -4.91 11.85
CA LYS A 155 13.71 -5.29 10.51
C LYS A 155 13.81 -4.07 9.60
N GLU A 156 14.43 -4.24 8.44
CA GLU A 156 14.34 -3.26 7.35
C GLU A 156 12.91 -3.27 6.81
N LEU A 157 12.23 -2.15 6.95
CA LEU A 157 10.86 -1.98 6.46
C LEU A 157 10.89 -1.53 5.00
N ARG A 158 10.14 -2.23 4.16
CA ARG A 158 9.86 -1.81 2.79
C ARG A 158 8.75 -0.76 2.84
N VAL A 159 9.09 0.50 2.63
CA VAL A 159 8.15 1.61 2.78
C VAL A 159 7.90 2.28 1.43
N CYS A 160 6.64 2.34 1.02
CA CYS A 160 6.19 3.20 -0.06
C CYS A 160 5.66 4.49 0.60
N TRP A 161 6.36 5.61 0.43
CA TRP A 161 5.99 6.86 1.12
C TRP A 161 4.64 7.41 0.69
N TYR A 162 4.37 7.40 -0.60
CA TYR A 162 3.11 7.87 -1.18
C TYR A 162 2.95 7.30 -2.58
N THR A 163 1.73 6.89 -2.93
CA THR A 163 1.37 6.49 -4.28
C THR A 163 -0.06 6.91 -4.64
N GLU A 164 -0.24 7.30 -5.89
CA GLU A 164 -1.55 7.57 -6.51
C GLU A 164 -2.00 6.41 -7.40
N THR A 165 -1.14 5.42 -7.59
CA THR A 165 -1.43 4.18 -8.31
C THR A 165 -1.48 3.01 -7.34
N PHE A 166 -2.24 1.98 -7.72
CA PHE A 166 -2.31 0.74 -6.95
C PHE A 166 -0.94 0.05 -6.91
N VAL A 167 -0.59 -0.48 -5.74
CA VAL A 167 0.63 -1.21 -5.47
C VAL A 167 0.26 -2.46 -4.67
N ASP A 168 0.92 -3.59 -4.92
CA ASP A 168 0.62 -4.83 -4.20
C ASP A 168 1.04 -4.70 -2.72
N PRO A 169 0.13 -4.94 -1.75
CA PRO A 169 0.43 -4.93 -0.32
C PRO A 169 1.58 -5.85 0.10
N ARG A 170 1.85 -6.91 -0.67
CA ARG A 170 2.89 -7.91 -0.34
C ARG A 170 4.31 -7.38 -0.54
N ASP A 171 4.47 -6.35 -1.36
CA ASP A 171 5.76 -5.78 -1.70
C ASP A 171 6.27 -4.78 -0.64
N TYR A 172 5.37 -4.31 0.23
CA TYR A 172 5.66 -3.26 1.20
C TYR A 172 5.10 -3.59 2.58
N ASP A 173 5.78 -3.14 3.62
CA ASP A 173 5.30 -3.23 5.00
C ASP A 173 4.43 -2.02 5.39
N ILE A 174 4.74 -0.84 4.83
CA ILE A 174 3.99 0.41 5.06
C ILE A 174 3.80 1.12 3.71
N ILE A 175 2.57 1.53 3.41
CA ILE A 175 2.22 2.20 2.16
C ILE A 175 1.42 3.47 2.46
N GLY A 176 1.93 4.62 2.05
CA GLY A 176 1.15 5.85 1.96
C GLY A 176 0.36 5.87 0.65
N ILE A 177 -0.94 6.14 0.70
CA ILE A 177 -1.81 6.13 -0.48
C ILE A 177 -2.64 7.41 -0.59
N ALA A 178 -3.02 7.74 -1.82
CA ALA A 178 -4.09 8.69 -2.08
C ALA A 178 -5.43 8.19 -1.49
N PRO A 179 -6.30 9.07 -0.96
CA PRO A 179 -7.59 8.68 -0.38
C PRO A 179 -8.50 7.88 -1.33
N SER A 180 -8.40 8.14 -2.64
CA SER A 180 -9.14 7.43 -3.70
C SER A 180 -8.80 5.95 -3.81
N LEU A 181 -7.65 5.53 -3.29
CA LEU A 181 -7.19 4.14 -3.37
C LEU A 181 -7.60 3.29 -2.17
N ARG A 182 -8.24 3.87 -1.14
CA ARG A 182 -8.59 3.16 0.10
C ARG A 182 -9.35 1.86 -0.16
N ASP A 183 -10.31 1.89 -1.08
CA ASP A 183 -11.19 0.75 -1.37
C ASP A 183 -10.47 -0.42 -2.03
N TYR A 184 -9.22 -0.25 -2.47
CA TYR A 184 -8.42 -1.36 -2.99
C TYR A 184 -7.69 -2.15 -1.90
N TYR A 185 -7.69 -1.65 -0.66
CA TYR A 185 -6.96 -2.23 0.48
C TYR A 185 -7.91 -2.63 1.62
N GLU A 186 -9.07 -3.20 1.29
CA GLU A 186 -10.11 -3.55 2.27
C GLU A 186 -9.68 -4.59 3.31
N THR A 187 -8.68 -5.41 3.00
CA THR A 187 -8.17 -6.46 3.90
C THR A 187 -7.05 -5.98 4.81
N GLU A 188 -6.38 -4.89 4.43
CA GLU A 188 -5.19 -4.40 5.14
C GLU A 188 -5.56 -3.44 6.26
N VAL A 189 -4.60 -3.20 7.14
CA VAL A 189 -4.76 -2.28 8.26
C VAL A 189 -4.69 -0.85 7.74
N ASN A 190 -5.80 -0.12 7.79
CA ASN A 190 -5.88 1.24 7.27
C ASN A 190 -5.86 2.27 8.40
N LEU A 191 -4.80 3.07 8.44
CA LEU A 191 -4.66 4.24 9.28
C LEU A 191 -5.15 5.48 8.51
N SER A 192 -6.35 5.96 8.88
CA SER A 192 -6.91 7.20 8.34
C SER A 192 -6.52 8.39 9.20
N ILE A 193 -5.70 9.28 8.68
CA ILE A 193 -5.36 10.53 9.36
C ILE A 193 -6.58 11.46 9.38
N ASP A 194 -7.23 11.63 8.23
CA ASP A 194 -8.37 12.56 8.10
C ASP A 194 -9.55 12.16 9.00
N GLN A 195 -9.83 10.85 9.10
CA GLN A 195 -10.93 10.32 9.90
C GLN A 195 -10.49 9.95 11.33
N LYS A 196 -9.21 10.12 11.68
CA LYS A 196 -8.62 9.78 12.98
C LYS A 196 -8.97 8.38 13.48
N LYS A 197 -9.07 7.43 12.55
CA LYS A 197 -9.53 6.06 12.83
C LYS A 197 -8.59 5.03 12.21
N VAL A 198 -8.60 3.85 12.82
CA VAL A 198 -7.89 2.67 12.33
C VAL A 198 -8.94 1.63 11.93
N ILE A 199 -8.80 1.07 10.74
CA ILE A 199 -9.69 0.05 10.17
C ILE A 199 -8.89 -1.25 10.07
N ASN A 200 -9.53 -2.39 10.37
CA ASN A 200 -8.96 -3.74 10.32
C ASN A 200 -7.73 -3.99 11.22
N GLY A 201 -7.46 -3.09 12.17
CA GLY A 201 -6.39 -3.31 13.14
C GLY A 201 -6.82 -4.28 14.24
N ASP A 202 -5.83 -4.97 14.82
CA ASP A 202 -6.08 -5.95 15.88
C ASP A 202 -5.88 -5.34 17.27
N GLU A 203 -6.79 -5.64 18.20
CA GLU A 203 -6.62 -5.25 19.60
C GLU A 203 -5.39 -5.92 20.25
N CYS A 204 -4.75 -5.18 21.14
CA CYS A 204 -3.62 -5.68 21.93
C CYS A 204 -3.50 -4.95 23.27
N ASP A 205 -3.85 -5.63 24.37
CA ASP A 205 -3.75 -5.08 25.72
C ASP A 205 -2.34 -4.66 26.11
N TYR A 206 -1.32 -5.36 25.58
CA TYR A 206 0.07 -4.95 25.79
C TYR A 206 0.33 -3.58 25.16
N CYS A 207 0.00 -3.41 23.87
CA CYS A 207 0.17 -2.13 23.17
C CYS A 207 -0.61 -1.02 23.86
N ARG A 208 -1.86 -1.30 24.28
CA ARG A 208 -2.69 -0.38 25.08
C ARG A 208 -1.97 0.15 26.31
N LYS A 209 -1.40 -0.75 27.11
CA LYS A 209 -0.68 -0.41 28.35
C LYS A 209 0.59 0.37 28.06
N VAL A 210 1.31 0.03 26.99
CA VAL A 210 2.49 0.77 26.55
C VAL A 210 2.10 2.20 26.19
N LEU A 211 1.13 2.39 25.29
CA LEU A 211 0.71 3.71 24.81
C LEU A 211 0.18 4.61 25.94
N LYS A 212 -0.62 4.05 26.88
CA LYS A 212 -1.06 4.79 28.08
C LYS A 212 0.09 5.27 28.97
N GLY A 213 1.20 4.51 29.02
CA GLY A 213 2.40 4.92 29.74
C GLY A 213 3.12 6.09 29.07
N LEU A 214 3.09 6.14 27.74
CA LEU A 214 3.78 7.16 26.94
C LEU A 214 3.05 8.52 26.93
N ASP A 215 1.73 8.53 27.08
CA ASP A 215 0.89 9.75 27.01
C ASP A 215 1.29 10.85 28.01
N LYS A 216 1.88 10.46 29.15
CA LYS A 216 2.34 11.39 30.20
C LYS A 216 3.80 11.85 30.04
N MET A 217 4.49 11.38 29.01
CA MET A 217 5.92 11.63 28.80
C MET A 217 6.16 12.72 27.76
N ASN A 218 7.34 13.34 27.79
CA ASN A 218 7.77 14.21 26.69
C ASN A 218 8.24 13.37 25.50
N GLU A 219 8.28 13.96 24.31
CA GLU A 219 8.59 13.24 23.05
C GLU A 219 9.87 12.40 23.13
N THR A 220 10.97 12.97 23.65
CA THR A 220 12.26 12.26 23.73
C THR A 220 12.20 11.07 24.69
N LYS A 221 11.60 11.22 25.88
CA LYS A 221 11.47 10.09 26.82
C LYS A 221 10.49 9.05 26.29
N ALA A 222 9.37 9.47 25.70
CA ALA A 222 8.39 8.58 25.11
C ALA A 222 9.01 7.73 23.98
N ALA A 223 9.79 8.36 23.09
CA ALA A 223 10.48 7.69 22.01
C ALA A 223 11.51 6.65 22.52
N ASN A 224 12.27 6.99 23.55
CA ASN A 224 13.26 6.07 24.13
C ASN A 224 12.60 4.91 24.87
N GLU A 225 11.62 5.19 25.72
CA GLU A 225 10.84 4.17 26.45
C GLU A 225 10.15 3.21 25.49
N LEU A 226 9.55 3.73 24.40
CA LEU A 226 8.94 2.91 23.36
C LEU A 226 9.96 1.96 22.71
N LYS A 227 11.13 2.48 22.31
CA LYS A 227 12.22 1.67 21.74
C LYS A 227 12.68 0.58 22.69
N ASP A 228 12.83 0.89 23.97
CA ASP A 228 13.26 -0.09 24.99
C ASP A 228 12.21 -1.17 25.22
N ARG A 229 10.92 -0.80 25.28
CA ARG A 229 9.82 -1.76 25.41
C ARG A 229 9.72 -2.70 24.22
N ILE A 230 9.80 -2.17 23.01
CA ILE A 230 9.78 -2.98 21.79
C ILE A 230 11.00 -3.92 21.77
N LYS A 231 12.19 -3.42 22.07
CA LYS A 231 13.41 -4.24 22.16
C LYS A 231 13.27 -5.39 23.16
N ASN A 232 12.62 -5.15 24.30
CA ASN A 232 12.35 -6.18 25.29
C ASN A 232 11.34 -7.23 24.79
N VAL A 233 10.29 -6.83 24.07
CA VAL A 233 9.36 -7.79 23.43
C VAL A 233 10.09 -8.70 22.44
N TYR A 234 10.91 -8.13 21.55
CA TYR A 234 11.68 -8.94 20.59
C TYR A 234 12.68 -9.87 21.28
N ARG A 235 13.32 -9.43 22.36
CA ARG A 235 14.18 -10.32 23.17
C ARG A 235 13.39 -11.48 23.75
N SER A 236 12.25 -11.22 24.39
CA SER A 236 11.42 -12.27 24.96
C SER A 236 10.93 -13.27 23.91
N LEU A 237 10.55 -12.80 22.71
CA LEU A 237 10.13 -13.67 21.60
C LEU A 237 11.28 -14.51 21.05
N LEU A 238 12.48 -13.93 20.90
CA LEU A 238 13.67 -14.67 20.45
C LEU A 238 14.07 -15.76 21.44
N TRP A 239 13.96 -15.50 22.75
CA TRP A 239 14.22 -16.50 23.79
C TRP A 239 13.23 -17.67 23.75
N MET A 240 11.98 -17.46 23.31
CA MET A 240 11.00 -18.55 23.18
C MET A 240 11.25 -19.47 21.98
N HIS A 241 11.99 -19.03 20.96
CA HIS A 241 12.31 -19.83 19.77
C HIS A 241 13.64 -20.58 19.85
N GLN A 242 14.40 -20.44 20.94
CA GLN A 242 15.68 -21.13 21.18
C GLN A 242 15.57 -22.32 22.16
N ILE A 243 14.36 -22.67 22.59
CA ILE A 243 14.03 -23.85 23.41
C ILE A 243 13.23 -24.81 22.55
#